data_AF-A0A975CUL7-F1
#
_entry.id   AF-A0A975CUL7-F1
#
_cell.length_a   1.000
_cell.length_b   1.000
_cell.length_c   1.000
_cell.angle_alpha   90.00
_cell.angle_beta   90.00
_cell.angle_gamma   90.00
#
_symmetry.space_group_name_H-M   'P 1'
#
loop_
_entity.id
_entity.type
_entity.pdbx_description
1 polymer ?
#
loop_
_entity_poly.entity_id
_entity_poly.type
_entity_poly.pdbx_seq_one_letter_code
_entity_poly.pdbx_strand_id
1 'polypeptide(L)'
;MKNLKRILCLALCLMLVLACVPAMAAGSVKIGVLVSDATSSEALAFRAYYTEYIAKAYDVEFIYSDELSDAAGEKSAIDNFIVSNCKAVISFSSFDRPAQIEQCDAAGIYYAVATGTLTDEQYEEYKDYEYYVGAIGPSMDIEFKAGYDMASYYIDQGMTKFGMFGGGVPYYVDMHIYRAAGMLTAMVEKGGEGANYKGADNAGAIIGQIYTDGNIETCTIGSLELAAYVGGYDFNDAWFGKLAQMVGTEGIQAILTVGSGVDVLGGFISGSGVKLATVDSFTPAMGEAMENGILDYVAGKFAASVGPIFAAVYNAVNGSPIRDNDGNALALGQGFWVATNSEQFKEFSAVDSSNTDPAYTKEILDQFAAPGVSYDDFAAFVARYSFDEIVGLKK
;
A
#
# COMPACT_ATOMS: atom_id res chain seq x y z
N MET A 1 -24.10 -16.75 -79.96
CA MET A 1 -22.78 -17.03 -80.59
C MET A 1 -21.97 -15.74 -80.46
N LYS A 2 -20.85 -15.60 -79.75
CA LYS A 2 -19.88 -16.50 -79.13
C LYS A 2 -19.32 -15.78 -77.89
N ASN A 3 -19.29 -16.50 -76.78
CA ASN A 3 -18.16 -16.67 -75.83
C ASN A 3 -17.60 -15.40 -75.15
N LEU A 4 -17.72 -15.19 -73.84
CA LEU A 4 -17.35 -16.06 -72.69
C LEU A 4 -15.86 -16.49 -72.74
N LYS A 5 -15.13 -16.24 -71.63
CA LYS A 5 -13.69 -16.43 -71.32
C LYS A 5 -12.87 -15.14 -71.54
N ARG A 6 -12.36 -14.46 -70.50
CA ARG A 6 -11.56 -15.01 -69.39
C ARG A 6 -11.79 -14.26 -68.08
N ILE A 7 -12.20 -15.02 -67.08
CA ILE A 7 -11.93 -14.81 -65.65
C ILE A 7 -10.46 -15.15 -65.40
N LEU A 8 -9.89 -14.53 -64.36
CA LEU A 8 -8.69 -14.90 -63.58
C LEU A 8 -7.39 -14.10 -63.84
N CYS A 9 -6.91 -13.50 -62.74
CA CYS A 9 -5.54 -13.10 -62.42
C CYS A 9 -4.94 -11.90 -63.14
N LEU A 10 -5.00 -10.72 -62.49
CA LEU A 10 -3.78 -10.13 -61.93
C LEU A 10 -4.14 -9.17 -60.78
N ALA A 11 -4.17 -9.74 -59.58
CA ALA A 11 -4.06 -9.00 -58.34
C ALA A 11 -2.62 -8.49 -58.23
N LEU A 12 -2.38 -7.19 -58.41
CA LEU A 12 -1.17 -6.49 -57.96
C LEU A 12 -1.34 -4.98 -58.19
N CYS A 13 -2.07 -4.29 -57.32
CA CYS A 13 -1.95 -2.83 -57.14
C CYS A 13 -2.77 -2.31 -55.94
N LEU A 14 -2.94 -3.13 -54.90
CA LEU A 14 -3.24 -2.63 -53.55
C LEU A 14 -1.91 -2.61 -52.80
N MET A 15 -1.02 -1.70 -53.22
CA MET A 15 0.19 -1.43 -52.44
C MET A 15 -0.22 -0.62 -51.21
N LEU A 16 -0.14 -1.31 -50.08
CA LEU A 16 0.20 -0.79 -48.76
C LEU A 16 0.72 0.65 -48.84
N VAL A 17 -0.12 1.62 -48.49
CA VAL A 17 0.38 2.73 -47.70
C VAL A 17 0.37 2.22 -46.26
N LEU A 18 1.37 1.40 -45.95
CA LEU A 18 1.89 1.34 -44.59
C LEU A 18 2.40 2.76 -44.36
N ALA A 19 1.58 3.59 -43.72
CA ALA A 19 2.12 4.74 -43.04
C ALA A 19 3.06 4.15 -42.00
N CYS A 20 4.35 4.15 -42.35
CA CYS A 20 5.46 4.03 -41.44
C CYS A 20 5.22 5.08 -40.37
N VAL A 21 4.53 4.71 -39.28
CA VAL A 21 4.79 5.31 -38.00
C VAL A 21 6.28 5.10 -37.83
N PRO A 22 7.10 6.15 -37.75
CA PRO A 22 8.49 5.93 -37.42
C PRO A 22 8.44 5.14 -36.13
N ALA A 23 9.04 3.94 -36.12
CA ALA A 23 9.48 3.37 -34.87
C ALA A 23 10.37 4.46 -34.27
N MET A 24 9.81 5.28 -33.38
CA MET A 24 10.59 6.09 -32.48
C MET A 24 11.59 5.09 -31.93
N ALA A 25 12.88 5.38 -32.08
CA ALA A 25 13.88 4.65 -31.35
C ALA A 25 13.45 4.76 -29.88
N ALA A 26 12.80 3.72 -29.37
CA ALA A 26 12.15 3.75 -28.07
C ALA A 26 13.30 3.66 -27.08
N GLY A 27 13.75 4.82 -26.61
CA GLY A 27 14.48 4.87 -25.37
C GLY A 27 13.55 4.39 -24.26
N SER A 28 14.15 3.78 -23.24
CA SER A 28 13.47 3.34 -22.03
C SER A 28 12.45 4.35 -21.53
N VAL A 29 11.25 3.88 -21.15
CA VAL A 29 10.18 4.76 -20.65
C VAL A 29 10.55 5.23 -19.25
N LYS A 30 10.67 6.56 -19.07
CA LYS A 30 10.98 7.16 -17.78
C LYS A 30 9.74 7.29 -16.90
N ILE A 31 9.83 6.82 -15.67
CA ILE A 31 8.76 6.87 -14.66
C ILE A 31 9.31 7.56 -13.42
N GLY A 32 8.69 8.66 -13.02
CA GLY A 32 8.97 9.34 -11.75
C GLY A 32 8.45 8.54 -10.57
N VAL A 33 9.17 8.54 -9.45
CA VAL A 33 8.73 7.91 -8.20
C VAL A 33 8.83 8.93 -7.08
N LEU A 34 7.69 9.34 -6.52
CA LEU A 34 7.66 10.21 -5.34
C LEU A 34 7.85 9.38 -4.08
N VAL A 35 8.75 9.82 -3.20
CA VAL A 35 9.14 9.11 -1.99
C VAL A 35 8.95 10.00 -0.77
N SER A 36 8.06 9.60 0.15
CA SER A 36 7.89 10.28 1.44
C SER A 36 8.91 9.84 2.50
N ASP A 37 9.46 8.64 2.36
CA ASP A 37 10.50 8.09 3.22
C ASP A 37 11.46 7.26 2.37
N ALA A 38 12.74 7.64 2.36
CA ALA A 38 13.76 6.98 1.55
C ALA A 38 14.53 5.89 2.31
N THR A 39 14.22 5.67 3.59
CA THR A 39 15.10 4.96 4.53
C THR A 39 14.45 3.77 5.21
N SER A 40 13.12 3.72 5.35
CA SER A 40 12.47 2.54 5.96
C SER A 40 12.74 1.28 5.17
N SER A 41 12.73 0.16 5.89
CA SER A 41 12.88 -1.17 5.29
C SER A 41 11.81 -1.44 4.22
N GLU A 42 10.60 -0.93 4.39
CA GLU A 42 9.50 -1.01 3.41
C GLU A 42 9.86 -0.26 2.12
N ALA A 43 10.22 1.03 2.24
CA ALA A 43 10.55 1.87 1.08
C ALA A 43 11.74 1.30 0.29
N LEU A 44 12.76 0.80 1.00
CA LEU A 44 13.91 0.16 0.38
C LEU A 44 13.54 -1.15 -0.33
N ALA A 45 12.60 -1.94 0.21
CA ALA A 45 12.12 -3.17 -0.42
C ALA A 45 11.35 -2.89 -1.72
N PHE A 46 10.45 -1.89 -1.73
CA PHE A 46 9.76 -1.45 -2.94
C PHE A 46 10.73 -0.92 -3.99
N ARG A 47 11.70 -0.10 -3.56
CA ARG A 47 12.74 0.42 -4.45
C ARG A 47 13.56 -0.71 -5.06
N ALA A 48 13.98 -1.69 -4.26
CA ALA A 48 14.73 -2.85 -4.76
C ALA A 48 13.93 -3.62 -5.81
N TYR A 49 12.63 -3.86 -5.58
CA TYR A 49 11.77 -4.50 -6.57
C TYR A 49 11.70 -3.72 -7.89
N TYR A 50 11.53 -2.40 -7.84
CA TYR A 50 11.54 -1.58 -9.05
C TYR A 50 12.90 -1.53 -9.75
N THR A 51 13.98 -1.23 -9.03
CA THR A 51 15.29 -0.97 -9.66
C THR A 51 16.08 -2.24 -9.97
N GLU A 52 15.87 -3.32 -9.22
CA GLU A 52 16.65 -4.55 -9.38
C GLU A 52 15.90 -5.66 -10.13
N TYR A 53 14.57 -5.63 -10.15
CA TYR A 53 13.74 -6.61 -10.88
C TYR A 53 13.03 -5.97 -12.08
N ILE A 54 12.13 -5.02 -11.84
CA ILE A 54 11.27 -4.46 -12.89
C ILE A 54 12.07 -3.74 -13.98
N ALA A 55 13.03 -2.88 -13.64
CA ALA A 55 13.87 -2.19 -14.61
C ALA A 55 14.78 -3.12 -15.45
N LYS A 56 14.99 -4.37 -15.00
CA LYS A 56 15.69 -5.39 -15.80
C LYS A 56 14.74 -6.20 -16.68
N ALA A 57 13.47 -6.33 -16.26
CA ALA A 57 12.45 -7.10 -16.93
C ALA A 57 11.69 -6.30 -18.00
N TYR A 58 11.55 -4.99 -17.81
CA TYR A 58 10.84 -4.07 -18.69
C TYR A 58 11.76 -2.94 -19.14
N ASP A 59 11.52 -2.39 -20.33
CA ASP A 59 12.28 -1.25 -20.86
C ASP A 59 11.82 0.06 -20.21
N VAL A 60 12.11 0.20 -18.91
CA VAL A 60 11.74 1.35 -18.07
C VAL A 60 12.92 1.86 -17.23
N GLU A 61 12.94 3.17 -17.00
CA GLU A 61 13.90 3.86 -16.13
C GLU A 61 13.14 4.56 -15.01
N PHE A 62 13.43 4.22 -13.76
CA PHE A 62 12.82 4.89 -12.60
C PHE A 62 13.67 6.08 -12.15
N ILE A 63 13.05 7.26 -12.06
CA ILE A 63 13.66 8.48 -11.54
C ILE A 63 13.00 8.81 -10.21
N TYR A 64 13.75 8.67 -9.12
CA TYR A 64 13.25 8.90 -7.78
C TYR A 64 13.38 10.38 -7.40
N SER A 65 12.42 10.90 -6.64
CA SER A 65 12.60 12.14 -5.89
C SER A 65 13.60 11.92 -4.76
N ASP A 66 14.11 13.02 -4.21
CA ASP A 66 14.61 13.00 -2.84
C ASP A 66 13.45 12.74 -1.86
N GLU A 67 13.77 12.49 -0.58
CA GLU A 67 12.77 12.32 0.47
C GLU A 67 11.93 13.60 0.64
N LEU A 68 10.61 13.44 0.62
CA LEU A 68 9.64 14.53 0.63
C LEU A 68 9.05 14.71 2.02
N SER A 69 8.95 15.97 2.45
CA SER A 69 8.40 16.37 3.76
C SER A 69 7.11 17.20 3.67
N ASP A 70 6.72 17.62 2.47
CA ASP A 70 5.56 18.48 2.25
C ASP A 70 5.08 18.47 0.78
N ALA A 71 3.91 19.08 0.56
CA ALA A 71 3.27 19.21 -0.76
C ALA A 71 4.05 20.09 -1.75
N ALA A 72 4.84 21.07 -1.27
CA ALA A 72 5.64 21.91 -2.15
C ALA A 72 6.83 21.13 -2.74
N GLY A 73 7.40 20.22 -1.95
CA GLY A 73 8.39 19.23 -2.36
C GLY A 73 7.82 18.30 -3.43
N GLU A 74 6.63 17.73 -3.21
CA GLU A 74 5.95 16.88 -4.19
C GLU A 74 5.78 17.60 -5.54
N LYS A 75 5.27 18.83 -5.51
CA LYS A 75 5.09 19.66 -6.72
C LYS A 75 6.41 19.89 -7.46
N SER A 76 7.47 20.23 -6.72
CA SER A 76 8.79 20.50 -7.28
C SER A 76 9.43 19.23 -7.88
N ALA A 77 9.22 18.07 -7.25
CA ALA A 77 9.68 16.80 -7.77
C ALA A 77 8.95 16.42 -9.07
N ILE A 78 7.63 16.64 -9.16
CA ILE A 78 6.86 16.44 -10.39
C ILE A 78 7.38 17.35 -11.52
N ASP A 79 7.65 18.63 -11.24
CA ASP A 79 8.24 19.54 -12.23
C ASP A 79 9.59 19.00 -12.77
N ASN A 80 10.43 18.46 -11.89
CA ASN A 80 11.69 17.84 -12.28
C ASN A 80 11.50 16.56 -13.12
N PHE A 81 10.48 15.74 -12.81
CA PHE A 81 10.13 14.56 -13.60
C PHE A 81 9.67 14.96 -15.01
N ILE A 82 8.84 16.01 -15.12
CA ILE A 82 8.40 16.56 -16.42
C ILE A 82 9.61 17.01 -17.24
N VAL A 83 10.51 17.79 -16.65
CA VAL A 83 11.76 18.24 -17.30
C VAL A 83 12.64 17.05 -17.72
N SER A 84 12.63 15.97 -16.94
CA SER A 84 13.37 14.74 -17.21
C SER A 84 12.72 13.82 -18.27
N ASN A 85 11.60 14.25 -18.86
CA ASN A 85 10.78 13.50 -19.82
C ASN A 85 10.14 12.22 -19.25
N CYS A 86 9.85 12.18 -17.95
CA CYS A 86 9.00 11.13 -17.39
C CYS A 86 7.62 11.13 -18.07
N LYS A 87 7.07 9.94 -18.31
CA LYS A 87 5.74 9.73 -18.88
C LYS A 87 4.68 9.41 -17.85
N ALA A 88 5.13 9.03 -16.65
CA ALA A 88 4.27 8.77 -15.52
C ALA A 88 4.96 9.12 -14.20
N VAL A 89 4.18 9.22 -13.14
CA VAL A 89 4.58 9.32 -11.74
C VAL A 89 3.86 8.22 -10.96
N ILE A 90 4.62 7.39 -10.25
CA ILE A 90 4.10 6.48 -9.21
C ILE A 90 4.38 7.14 -7.86
N SER A 91 3.34 7.50 -7.13
CA SER A 91 3.46 8.20 -5.86
C SER A 91 3.33 7.26 -4.67
N PHE A 92 4.37 7.23 -3.83
CA PHE A 92 4.30 6.69 -2.46
C PHE A 92 4.07 7.81 -1.43
N SER A 93 3.88 9.06 -1.89
CA SER A 93 3.68 10.22 -1.03
C SER A 93 2.19 10.61 -0.97
N SER A 94 1.81 11.38 0.06
CA SER A 94 0.41 11.69 0.34
C SER A 94 0.17 13.08 0.95
N PHE A 95 1.08 14.04 0.79
CA PHE A 95 0.90 15.37 1.38
C PHE A 95 -0.22 16.17 0.70
N ASP A 96 -0.31 16.10 -0.64
CA ASP A 96 -1.43 16.71 -1.40
C ASP A 96 -1.70 15.94 -2.71
N ARG A 97 -2.45 14.83 -2.63
CA ARG A 97 -2.82 14.02 -3.81
C ARG A 97 -3.65 14.81 -4.84
N PRO A 98 -4.69 15.57 -4.46
CA PRO A 98 -5.41 16.46 -5.37
C PRO A 98 -4.48 17.32 -6.25
N ALA A 99 -3.56 18.06 -5.63
CA ALA A 99 -2.65 18.93 -6.37
C ALA A 99 -1.70 18.16 -7.30
N GLN A 100 -1.25 16.97 -6.89
CA GLN A 100 -0.39 16.13 -7.72
C GLN A 100 -1.11 15.60 -8.96
N ILE A 101 -2.38 15.17 -8.81
CA ILE A 101 -3.22 14.69 -9.91
C ILE A 101 -3.44 15.82 -10.92
N GLU A 102 -3.86 17.01 -10.46
CA GLU A 102 -4.09 18.17 -11.30
C GLU A 102 -2.84 18.63 -12.05
N GLN A 103 -1.67 18.63 -11.38
CA GLN A 103 -0.41 19.00 -12.01
C GLN A 103 -0.01 18.02 -13.11
N CYS A 104 -0.15 16.72 -12.87
CA CYS A 104 0.20 15.68 -13.84
C CYS A 104 -0.75 15.70 -15.05
N ASP A 105 -2.05 15.89 -14.81
CA ASP A 105 -3.06 16.00 -15.87
C ASP A 105 -2.81 17.23 -16.76
N ALA A 106 -2.54 18.40 -16.16
CA ALA A 106 -2.19 19.60 -16.90
C ALA A 106 -0.89 19.46 -17.73
N ALA A 107 0.03 18.59 -17.29
CA ALA A 107 1.29 18.32 -17.98
C ALA A 107 1.21 17.17 -19.01
N GLY A 108 0.09 16.44 -19.06
CA GLY A 108 -0.09 15.28 -19.93
C GLY A 108 0.80 14.09 -19.57
N ILE A 109 1.08 13.89 -18.27
CA ILE A 109 1.82 12.74 -17.75
C ILE A 109 0.96 11.94 -16.79
N TYR A 110 1.06 10.62 -16.82
CA TYR A 110 0.21 9.78 -16.00
C TYR A 110 0.55 9.86 -14.51
N TYR A 111 -0.44 9.84 -13.63
CA TYR A 111 -0.25 9.81 -12.18
C TYR A 111 -0.95 8.60 -11.56
N ALA A 112 -0.23 7.89 -10.69
CA ALA A 112 -0.71 6.69 -10.01
C ALA A 112 -0.37 6.73 -8.52
N VAL A 113 -1.31 6.31 -7.69
CA VAL A 113 -1.11 6.19 -6.24
C VAL A 113 -0.74 4.74 -5.89
N ALA A 114 0.42 4.55 -5.30
CA ALA A 114 0.89 3.26 -4.83
C ALA A 114 0.67 3.12 -3.32
N THR A 115 0.24 1.93 -2.89
CA THR A 115 0.15 1.51 -1.48
C THR A 115 -0.78 2.35 -0.61
N GLY A 116 -1.73 3.05 -1.24
CA GLY A 116 -2.74 3.86 -0.58
C GLY A 116 -3.93 4.11 -1.49
N THR A 117 -4.88 4.90 -1.00
CA THR A 117 -6.14 5.23 -1.68
C THR A 117 -6.42 6.72 -1.59
N LEU A 118 -7.39 7.19 -2.37
CA LEU A 118 -8.03 8.50 -2.19
C LEU A 118 -9.22 8.33 -1.25
N THR A 119 -9.71 9.43 -0.68
CA THR A 119 -11.05 9.43 -0.09
C THR A 119 -12.10 9.25 -1.19
N ASP A 120 -13.30 8.78 -0.84
CA ASP A 120 -14.40 8.63 -1.81
C ASP A 120 -14.71 9.96 -2.51
N GLU A 121 -14.68 11.07 -1.78
CA GLU A 121 -14.90 12.43 -2.32
C GLU A 121 -13.83 12.81 -3.35
N GLN A 122 -12.55 12.61 -3.02
CA GLN A 122 -11.45 12.88 -3.94
C GLN A 122 -11.50 11.95 -5.15
N TYR A 123 -11.80 10.67 -4.97
CA TYR A 123 -11.90 9.74 -6.09
C TYR A 123 -13.03 10.14 -7.04
N GLU A 124 -14.21 10.48 -6.53
CA GLU A 124 -15.33 10.95 -7.35
C GLU A 124 -14.98 12.23 -8.15
N GLU A 125 -14.15 13.11 -7.60
CA GLU A 125 -13.70 14.34 -8.27
C GLU A 125 -12.69 14.08 -9.41
N TYR A 126 -11.80 13.10 -9.25
CA TYR A 126 -10.65 12.91 -10.17
C TYR A 126 -10.72 11.67 -11.05
N LYS A 127 -11.69 10.76 -10.83
CA LYS A 127 -11.72 9.46 -11.51
C LYS A 127 -11.80 9.52 -13.02
N ASP A 128 -12.34 10.59 -13.60
CA ASP A 128 -12.49 10.76 -15.06
C ASP A 128 -11.31 11.48 -15.72
N TYR A 129 -10.28 11.88 -14.97
CA TYR A 129 -9.09 12.54 -15.51
C TYR A 129 -8.30 11.61 -16.44
N GLU A 130 -7.95 12.12 -17.64
CA GLU A 130 -7.29 11.35 -18.71
C GLU A 130 -5.96 10.76 -18.24
N TYR A 131 -5.21 11.53 -17.46
CA TYR A 131 -3.88 11.12 -17.00
C TYR A 131 -3.87 10.56 -15.58
N TYR A 132 -5.01 10.47 -14.90
CA TYR A 132 -5.08 9.77 -13.62
C TYR A 132 -5.25 8.26 -13.84
N VAL A 133 -4.22 7.46 -13.53
CA VAL A 133 -4.25 5.99 -13.66
C VAL A 133 -5.13 5.37 -12.57
N GLY A 134 -5.12 5.95 -11.38
CA GLY A 134 -5.84 5.43 -10.22
C GLY A 134 -4.96 5.10 -9.03
N ALA A 135 -5.54 4.39 -8.07
CA ALA A 135 -4.91 3.97 -6.83
C ALA A 135 -5.00 2.45 -6.63
N ILE A 136 -3.89 1.86 -6.17
CA ILE A 136 -3.86 0.46 -5.70
C ILE A 136 -3.14 0.41 -4.36
N GLY A 137 -3.84 -0.10 -3.35
CA GLY A 137 -3.29 -0.28 -2.01
C GLY A 137 -4.38 -0.67 -1.01
N PRO A 138 -4.05 -0.71 0.30
CA PRO A 138 -5.05 -0.94 1.32
C PRO A 138 -6.14 0.13 1.28
N SER A 139 -7.39 -0.30 1.15
CA SER A 139 -8.54 0.56 1.40
C SER A 139 -8.69 0.83 2.90
N MET A 140 -9.46 1.84 3.28
CA MET A 140 -9.72 2.11 4.70
C MET A 140 -10.39 0.94 5.41
N ASP A 141 -11.21 0.14 4.72
CA ASP A 141 -11.76 -1.11 5.25
C ASP A 141 -10.68 -2.17 5.52
N ILE A 142 -9.69 -2.29 4.62
CA ILE A 142 -8.55 -3.20 4.81
C ILE A 142 -7.68 -2.72 5.98
N GLU A 143 -7.45 -1.41 6.09
CA GLU A 143 -6.69 -0.81 7.21
C GLU A 143 -7.40 -1.03 8.55
N PHE A 144 -8.70 -0.81 8.59
CA PHE A 144 -9.55 -1.12 9.74
C PHE A 144 -9.47 -2.61 10.10
N LYS A 145 -9.64 -3.48 9.10
CA LYS A 145 -9.61 -4.92 9.29
C LYS A 145 -8.26 -5.40 9.84
N ALA A 146 -7.14 -4.85 9.37
CA ALA A 146 -5.82 -5.18 9.90
C ALA A 146 -5.71 -4.89 11.40
N GLY A 147 -6.20 -3.73 11.84
CA GLY A 147 -6.25 -3.38 13.25
C GLY A 147 -7.21 -4.27 14.06
N TYR A 148 -8.40 -4.53 13.52
CA TYR A 148 -9.41 -5.38 14.14
C TYR A 148 -8.91 -6.82 14.34
N ASP A 149 -8.34 -7.43 13.29
CA ASP A 149 -7.84 -8.80 13.32
C ASP A 149 -6.65 -8.93 14.28
N MET A 150 -5.76 -7.93 14.32
CA MET A 150 -4.62 -7.91 15.23
C MET A 150 -5.06 -7.86 16.71
N ALA A 151 -5.99 -6.98 17.06
CA ALA A 151 -6.53 -6.95 18.43
C ALA A 151 -7.28 -8.23 18.77
N SER A 152 -8.13 -8.70 17.86
CA SER A 152 -8.89 -9.95 18.00
C SER A 152 -7.98 -11.14 18.29
N TYR A 153 -6.85 -11.26 17.57
CA TYR A 153 -5.88 -12.34 17.75
C TYR A 153 -5.43 -12.51 19.21
N TYR A 154 -5.15 -11.42 19.92
CA TYR A 154 -4.71 -11.48 21.31
C TYR A 154 -5.86 -11.59 22.30
N ILE A 155 -6.99 -10.93 22.04
CA ILE A 155 -8.19 -11.05 22.89
C ILE A 155 -8.68 -12.51 22.89
N ASP A 156 -8.67 -13.17 21.74
CA ASP A 156 -9.09 -14.58 21.60
C ASP A 156 -8.14 -15.57 22.31
N GLN A 157 -6.92 -15.12 22.63
CA GLN A 157 -5.97 -15.84 23.49
C GLN A 157 -6.13 -15.54 24.98
N GLY A 158 -7.13 -14.75 25.36
CA GLY A 158 -7.44 -14.40 26.74
C GLY A 158 -6.64 -13.22 27.30
N MET A 159 -5.99 -12.42 26.45
CA MET A 159 -5.40 -11.16 26.89
C MET A 159 -6.50 -10.11 27.12
N THR A 160 -6.33 -9.34 28.19
CA THR A 160 -7.34 -8.38 28.66
C THR A 160 -6.79 -6.96 28.82
N LYS A 161 -5.47 -6.79 28.93
CA LYS A 161 -4.84 -5.48 29.15
C LYS A 161 -3.81 -5.14 28.08
N PHE A 162 -4.05 -4.04 27.38
CA PHE A 162 -3.32 -3.64 26.18
C PHE A 162 -2.71 -2.25 26.30
N GLY A 163 -1.58 -2.04 25.63
CA GLY A 163 -1.09 -0.72 25.23
C GLY A 163 -1.35 -0.49 23.74
N MET A 164 -1.37 0.77 23.32
CA MET A 164 -1.50 1.11 21.90
C MET A 164 -0.52 2.20 21.49
N PHE A 165 0.22 1.94 20.41
CA PHE A 165 0.95 2.98 19.70
C PHE A 165 0.10 3.47 18.51
N GLY A 166 -0.38 4.71 18.60
CA GLY A 166 -1.27 5.33 17.62
C GLY A 166 -0.59 6.05 16.47
N GLY A 167 0.75 6.07 16.42
CA GLY A 167 1.50 6.69 15.32
C GLY A 167 0.96 8.07 14.94
N GLY A 168 0.58 8.24 13.68
CA GLY A 168 0.08 9.50 13.13
C GLY A 168 -1.38 9.87 13.44
N VAL A 169 -2.07 9.20 14.37
CA VAL A 169 -3.43 9.61 14.79
C VAL A 169 -3.51 11.10 15.17
N PRO A 170 -2.57 11.67 15.96
CA PRO A 170 -2.60 13.11 16.28
C PRO A 170 -2.38 14.05 15.10
N TYR A 171 -1.95 13.51 13.95
CA TYR A 171 -1.75 14.24 12.71
C TYR A 171 -2.83 13.94 11.67
N TYR A 172 -3.94 13.29 12.08
CA TYR A 172 -5.06 12.93 11.22
C TYR A 172 -4.68 12.04 10.03
N VAL A 173 -3.71 11.15 10.23
CA VAL A 173 -3.36 10.15 9.22
C VAL A 173 -4.44 9.06 9.18
N ASP A 174 -5.26 9.07 8.13
CA ASP A 174 -6.45 8.20 8.02
C ASP A 174 -6.14 6.72 8.23
N MET A 175 -5.13 6.17 7.55
CA MET A 175 -4.73 4.76 7.74
C MET A 175 -4.43 4.41 9.21
N HIS A 176 -3.82 5.32 9.98
CA HIS A 176 -3.55 5.10 11.41
C HIS A 176 -4.82 5.19 12.26
N ILE A 177 -5.72 6.13 11.92
CA ILE A 177 -7.03 6.26 12.57
C ILE A 177 -7.85 4.99 12.35
N TYR A 178 -7.96 4.49 11.12
CA TYR A 178 -8.75 3.31 10.81
C TYR A 178 -8.17 2.04 11.44
N ARG A 179 -6.85 1.85 11.43
CA ARG A 179 -6.19 0.75 12.17
C ARG A 179 -6.52 0.81 13.66
N ALA A 180 -6.37 1.97 14.30
CA ALA A 180 -6.66 2.12 15.72
C ALA A 180 -8.16 1.93 16.04
N ALA A 181 -9.05 2.44 15.18
CA ALA A 181 -10.48 2.22 15.28
C ALA A 181 -10.84 0.74 15.17
N GLY A 182 -10.18 -0.01 14.28
CA GLY A 182 -10.31 -1.46 14.17
C GLY A 182 -9.95 -2.15 15.48
N MET A 183 -8.82 -1.80 16.08
CA MET A 183 -8.39 -2.35 17.37
C MET A 183 -9.40 -2.05 18.49
N LEU A 184 -9.86 -0.81 18.60
CA LEU A 184 -10.87 -0.40 19.59
C LEU A 184 -12.22 -1.08 19.35
N THR A 185 -12.62 -1.26 18.09
CA THR A 185 -13.87 -1.95 17.75
C THR A 185 -13.79 -3.42 18.17
N ALA A 186 -12.68 -4.11 17.91
CA ALA A 186 -12.48 -5.48 18.40
C ALA A 186 -12.56 -5.56 19.93
N MET A 187 -11.99 -4.58 20.64
CA MET A 187 -12.10 -4.50 22.09
C MET A 187 -13.54 -4.27 22.55
N VAL A 188 -14.31 -3.40 21.88
CA VAL A 188 -15.71 -3.17 22.21
C VAL A 188 -16.56 -4.41 21.97
N GLU A 189 -16.44 -5.05 20.80
CA GLU A 189 -17.25 -6.22 20.46
C GLU A 189 -16.92 -7.44 21.32
N LYS A 190 -15.66 -7.60 21.73
CA LYS A 190 -15.21 -8.74 22.55
C LYS A 190 -15.11 -8.43 24.05
N GLY A 191 -15.35 -7.19 24.45
CA GLY A 191 -15.32 -6.73 25.84
C GLY A 191 -16.54 -7.14 26.68
N GLY A 192 -17.54 -7.76 26.05
CA GLY A 192 -18.74 -8.24 26.74
C GLY A 192 -19.83 -7.17 26.89
N GLU A 193 -20.84 -7.48 27.69
CA GLU A 193 -22.04 -6.64 27.83
C GLU A 193 -21.70 -5.23 28.36
N GLY A 194 -22.14 -4.20 27.63
CA GLY A 194 -21.92 -2.80 27.99
C GLY A 194 -20.53 -2.25 27.65
N ALA A 195 -19.67 -3.03 27.01
CA ALA A 195 -18.40 -2.56 26.50
C ALA A 195 -18.61 -1.40 25.51
N ASN A 196 -17.83 -0.33 25.69
CA ASN A 196 -17.84 0.85 24.82
C ASN A 196 -16.50 1.57 24.96
N TYR A 197 -16.09 2.27 23.92
CA TYR A 197 -14.97 3.21 23.95
C TYR A 197 -15.55 4.61 24.17
N LYS A 198 -15.46 5.14 25.39
CA LYS A 198 -15.96 6.48 25.75
C LYS A 198 -17.39 6.79 25.26
N GLY A 199 -18.28 5.81 25.36
CA GLY A 199 -19.67 5.90 24.93
C GLY A 199 -19.94 5.46 23.49
N ALA A 200 -18.90 5.25 22.68
CA ALA A 200 -19.02 4.68 21.34
C ALA A 200 -19.02 3.14 21.40
N ASP A 201 -20.01 2.51 20.76
CA ASP A 201 -20.27 1.06 20.81
C ASP A 201 -20.19 0.38 19.43
N ASN A 202 -19.83 1.13 18.38
CA ASN A 202 -19.71 0.63 17.02
C ASN A 202 -18.60 1.36 16.26
N ALA A 203 -18.13 0.76 15.16
CA ALA A 203 -17.00 1.24 14.37
C ALA A 203 -17.14 2.72 13.94
N GLY A 204 -18.30 3.10 13.39
CA GLY A 204 -18.52 4.47 12.90
C GLY A 204 -18.47 5.52 14.02
N ALA A 205 -19.06 5.22 15.17
CA ALA A 205 -18.99 6.10 16.34
C ALA A 205 -17.56 6.23 16.89
N ILE A 206 -16.79 5.13 16.91
CA ILE A 206 -15.39 5.11 17.35
C ILE A 206 -14.53 5.96 16.40
N ILE A 207 -14.67 5.76 15.08
CA ILE A 207 -13.95 6.55 14.06
C ILE A 207 -14.25 8.04 14.25
N GLY A 208 -15.53 8.42 14.32
CA GLY A 208 -15.93 9.82 14.51
C GLY A 208 -15.39 10.42 15.82
N GLN A 209 -15.28 9.63 16.87
CA GLN A 209 -14.70 10.06 18.14
C GLN A 209 -13.19 10.29 18.05
N ILE A 210 -12.44 9.42 17.36
CA ILE A 210 -10.99 9.61 17.15
C ILE A 210 -10.74 10.90 16.35
N TYR A 211 -11.52 11.16 15.29
CA TYR A 211 -11.42 12.42 14.55
C TYR A 211 -11.78 13.65 15.40
N THR A 212 -12.76 13.53 16.30
CA THR A 212 -13.15 14.65 17.17
C THR A 212 -12.06 14.96 18.19
N ASP A 213 -11.48 13.92 18.79
CA ASP A 213 -10.50 14.06 19.86
C ASP A 213 -9.09 14.35 19.30
N GLY A 214 -8.81 13.97 18.04
CA GLY A 214 -7.48 14.03 17.44
C GLY A 214 -6.46 13.19 18.22
N ASN A 215 -6.93 12.19 18.97
CA ASN A 215 -6.13 11.40 19.91
C ASN A 215 -6.91 10.16 20.36
N ILE A 216 -6.26 9.26 21.11
CA ILE A 216 -6.92 8.14 21.79
C ILE A 216 -6.72 8.27 23.30
N GLU A 217 -7.80 8.03 24.04
CA GLU A 217 -7.81 8.04 25.50
C GLU A 217 -7.83 6.62 26.05
N THR A 218 -7.05 6.39 27.10
CA THR A 218 -7.02 5.10 27.80
C THR A 218 -8.31 4.92 28.62
N CYS A 219 -8.88 3.71 28.57
CA CYS A 219 -10.11 3.40 29.29
C CYS A 219 -10.31 1.89 29.48
N THR A 220 -11.23 1.55 30.37
CA THR A 220 -11.80 0.20 30.46
C THR A 220 -12.88 0.04 29.39
N ILE A 221 -12.82 -1.06 28.66
CA ILE A 221 -13.76 -1.43 27.58
C ILE A 221 -14.37 -2.78 27.96
N GLY A 222 -15.43 -2.72 28.77
CA GLY A 222 -16.05 -3.93 29.35
C GLY A 222 -15.06 -4.72 30.21
N SER A 223 -14.77 -5.96 29.84
CA SER A 223 -13.76 -6.82 30.50
C SER A 223 -12.32 -6.57 30.05
N LEU A 224 -12.08 -5.65 29.12
CA LEU A 224 -10.78 -5.32 28.57
C LEU A 224 -10.33 -3.93 29.04
N GLU A 225 -9.04 -3.63 28.90
CA GLU A 225 -8.45 -2.35 29.28
C GLU A 225 -7.43 -1.90 28.22
N LEU A 226 -7.64 -0.69 27.67
CA LEU A 226 -6.59 0.06 27.00
C LEU A 226 -5.88 0.89 28.07
N ALA A 227 -4.76 0.38 28.58
CA ALA A 227 -4.09 0.89 29.77
C ALA A 227 -3.07 2.00 29.48
N ALA A 228 -2.52 2.01 28.28
CA ALA A 228 -1.52 2.99 27.86
C ALA A 228 -1.68 3.33 26.38
N TYR A 229 -1.43 4.59 26.05
CA TYR A 229 -1.47 5.09 24.68
C TYR A 229 -0.33 6.07 24.45
N VAL A 230 0.34 5.96 23.30
CA VAL A 230 1.28 6.95 22.79
C VAL A 230 0.99 7.20 21.31
N GLY A 231 0.84 8.46 20.92
CA GLY A 231 0.75 8.91 19.53
C GLY A 231 1.87 9.88 19.18
N GLY A 232 1.91 10.28 17.91
CA GLY A 232 2.88 11.21 17.35
C GLY A 232 4.23 10.57 17.04
N TYR A 233 5.10 11.36 16.40
CA TYR A 233 6.47 10.99 16.01
C TYR A 233 7.44 12.11 16.39
N ASP A 234 7.46 12.48 17.68
CA ASP A 234 8.22 13.65 18.13
C ASP A 234 9.73 13.39 18.28
N PHE A 235 10.14 12.12 18.37
CA PHE A 235 11.54 11.64 18.46
C PHE A 235 12.45 12.38 19.46
N ASN A 236 11.88 12.94 20.52
CA ASN A 236 12.61 13.58 21.62
C ASN A 236 12.59 12.70 22.88
N ASP A 237 13.46 13.00 23.84
CA ASP A 237 13.61 12.23 25.08
C ASP A 237 12.28 12.06 25.85
N ALA A 238 11.43 13.09 25.85
CA ALA A 238 10.14 13.03 26.54
C ALA A 238 9.18 12.05 25.85
N TRP A 239 9.18 12.01 24.53
CA TRP A 239 8.37 11.07 23.74
C TRP A 239 8.86 9.64 23.91
N PHE A 240 10.18 9.40 23.84
CA PHE A 240 10.76 8.09 24.16
C PHE A 240 10.49 7.67 25.62
N GLY A 241 10.45 8.62 26.56
CA GLY A 241 10.02 8.39 27.93
C GLY A 241 8.60 7.86 28.04
N LYS A 242 7.67 8.35 27.20
CA LYS A 242 6.28 7.83 27.14
C LYS A 242 6.23 6.40 26.61
N LEU A 243 7.03 6.07 25.59
CA LEU A 243 7.11 4.69 25.08
C LEU A 243 7.64 3.72 26.13
N ALA A 244 8.70 4.11 26.85
CA ALA A 244 9.22 3.33 27.97
C ALA A 244 8.17 3.16 29.09
N GLN A 245 7.43 4.22 29.41
CA GLN A 245 6.35 4.18 30.40
C GLN A 245 5.20 3.25 29.96
N MET A 246 4.83 3.26 28.67
CA MET A 246 3.84 2.35 28.12
C MET A 246 4.28 0.90 28.32
N VAL A 247 5.49 0.53 27.90
CA VAL A 247 6.00 -0.85 28.10
C VAL A 247 6.09 -1.23 29.58
N GLY A 248 6.45 -0.28 30.45
CA GLY A 248 6.53 -0.48 31.89
C GLY A 248 5.20 -0.44 32.65
N THR A 249 4.07 -0.24 31.97
CA THR A 249 2.76 -0.16 32.63
C THR A 249 2.37 -1.53 33.19
N GLU A 250 2.07 -1.56 34.49
CA GLU A 250 1.81 -2.81 35.23
C GLU A 250 0.67 -3.62 34.59
N GLY A 251 0.98 -4.87 34.25
CA GLY A 251 0.03 -5.84 33.73
C GLY A 251 -0.29 -5.71 32.24
N ILE A 252 0.36 -4.81 31.48
CA ILE A 252 0.22 -4.82 30.02
C ILE A 252 0.71 -6.16 29.46
N GLN A 253 -0.11 -6.78 28.61
CA GLN A 253 0.16 -8.09 28.02
C GLN A 253 0.65 -7.96 26.57
N ALA A 254 0.08 -7.02 25.82
CA ALA A 254 0.46 -6.74 24.44
C ALA A 254 0.38 -5.24 24.14
N ILE A 255 1.26 -4.77 23.26
CA ILE A 255 1.19 -3.44 22.65
C ILE A 255 0.84 -3.62 21.18
N LEU A 256 -0.29 -3.01 20.79
CA LEU A 256 -0.82 -3.04 19.43
C LEU A 256 -0.42 -1.73 18.75
N THR A 257 0.24 -1.79 17.60
CA THR A 257 0.73 -0.59 16.91
C THR A 257 0.06 -0.41 15.56
N VAL A 258 -0.28 0.84 15.24
CA VAL A 258 -0.80 1.19 13.91
C VAL A 258 0.27 1.18 12.82
N GLY A 259 1.56 1.07 13.19
CA GLY A 259 2.70 1.29 12.31
C GLY A 259 4.02 1.29 13.09
N SER A 260 5.14 0.99 12.41
CA SER A 260 6.52 1.22 12.88
C SER A 260 6.84 0.66 14.27
N GLY A 261 6.18 -0.42 14.69
CA GLY A 261 6.24 -0.90 16.06
C GLY A 261 7.66 -1.32 16.46
N VAL A 262 8.37 -2.03 15.58
CA VAL A 262 9.74 -2.49 15.86
C VAL A 262 10.70 -1.30 15.95
N ASP A 263 10.58 -0.32 15.05
CA ASP A 263 11.49 0.83 14.98
C ASP A 263 11.42 1.69 16.25
N VAL A 264 10.22 1.88 16.81
CA VAL A 264 10.00 2.79 17.95
C VAL A 264 9.98 2.06 19.30
N LEU A 265 9.54 0.80 19.35
CA LEU A 265 9.38 0.04 20.59
C LEU A 265 10.38 -1.10 20.78
N GLY A 266 11.09 -1.54 19.73
CA GLY A 266 11.91 -2.76 19.78
C GLY A 266 12.93 -2.78 20.93
N GLY A 267 13.58 -1.64 21.19
CA GLY A 267 14.52 -1.50 22.29
C GLY A 267 13.91 -1.60 23.69
N PHE A 268 12.63 -1.25 23.85
CA PHE A 268 11.92 -1.31 25.12
C PHE A 268 11.27 -2.68 25.36
N ILE A 269 10.87 -3.39 24.30
CA ILE A 269 10.21 -4.70 24.39
C ILE A 269 11.18 -5.78 24.87
N SER A 270 12.46 -5.71 24.49
CA SER A 270 13.47 -6.70 24.85
C SER A 270 13.55 -6.93 26.37
N GLY A 271 13.25 -8.15 26.81
CA GLY A 271 13.24 -8.54 28.23
C GLY A 271 12.03 -8.08 29.05
N SER A 272 11.06 -7.38 28.45
CA SER A 272 9.85 -6.89 29.15
C SER A 272 8.80 -7.98 29.40
N GLY A 273 8.75 -9.00 28.54
CA GLY A 273 7.68 -10.00 28.51
C GLY A 273 6.38 -9.52 27.87
N VAL A 274 6.31 -8.26 27.42
CA VAL A 274 5.18 -7.68 26.69
C VAL A 274 5.24 -8.11 25.23
N LYS A 275 4.09 -8.51 24.68
CA LYS A 275 3.96 -8.85 23.26
C LYS A 275 3.91 -7.62 22.38
N LEU A 276 4.55 -7.66 21.21
CA LEU A 276 4.49 -6.58 20.23
C LEU A 276 3.79 -7.04 18.95
N ALA A 277 2.84 -6.23 18.49
CA ALA A 277 2.09 -6.46 17.27
C ALA A 277 2.04 -5.20 16.43
N THR A 278 2.33 -5.29 15.13
CA THR A 278 2.42 -4.13 14.24
C THR A 278 1.76 -4.37 12.89
N VAL A 279 1.16 -3.32 12.32
CA VAL A 279 0.93 -3.25 10.88
C VAL A 279 2.17 -2.62 10.25
N ASP A 280 2.86 -3.31 9.34
CA ASP A 280 4.11 -2.83 8.73
C ASP A 280 4.38 -3.55 7.38
N SER A 281 5.55 -4.16 7.21
CA SER A 281 6.02 -4.74 5.96
C SER A 281 6.76 -6.07 6.19
N PHE A 282 6.81 -6.92 5.17
CA PHE A 282 7.58 -8.17 5.17
C PHE A 282 9.02 -7.87 4.72
N THR A 283 9.86 -7.50 5.67
CA THR A 283 11.27 -7.16 5.42
C THR A 283 12.21 -8.00 6.29
N PRO A 284 13.50 -8.11 5.93
CA PRO A 284 14.48 -8.82 6.76
C PRO A 284 14.51 -8.34 8.21
N ALA A 285 14.37 -7.02 8.44
CA ALA A 285 14.34 -6.45 9.79
C ALA A 285 13.17 -6.98 10.63
N MET A 286 11.97 -7.12 10.03
CA MET A 286 10.82 -7.69 10.73
C MET A 286 11.01 -9.18 11.01
N GLY A 287 11.62 -9.92 10.07
CA GLY A 287 11.99 -11.32 10.27
C GLY A 287 12.97 -11.51 11.43
N GLU A 288 14.03 -10.70 11.49
CA GLU A 288 14.99 -10.70 12.61
C GLU A 288 14.33 -10.32 13.94
N ALA A 289 13.42 -9.36 13.95
CA ALA A 289 12.66 -8.99 15.14
C ALA A 289 11.79 -10.15 15.64
N MET A 290 11.16 -10.91 14.74
CA MET A 290 10.40 -12.11 15.11
C MET A 290 11.29 -13.25 15.62
N GLU A 291 12.43 -13.50 14.97
CA GLU A 291 13.40 -14.51 15.42
C GLU A 291 13.93 -14.22 16.82
N ASN A 292 14.19 -12.96 17.12
CA ASN A 292 14.71 -12.51 18.41
C ASN A 292 13.61 -12.36 19.49
N GLY A 293 12.35 -12.67 19.17
CA GLY A 293 11.22 -12.57 20.10
C GLY A 293 10.86 -11.13 20.48
N ILE A 294 11.25 -10.15 19.65
CA ILE A 294 10.88 -8.73 19.80
C ILE A 294 9.50 -8.49 19.19
N LEU A 295 9.19 -9.16 18.07
CA LEU A 295 7.92 -9.02 17.35
C LEU A 295 7.15 -10.34 17.39
N ASP A 296 5.86 -10.29 17.70
CA ASP A 296 5.00 -11.47 17.82
C ASP A 296 3.94 -11.56 16.73
N TYR A 297 3.57 -10.42 16.12
CA TYR A 297 2.56 -10.36 15.07
C TYR A 297 2.91 -9.24 14.08
N VAL A 298 2.85 -9.55 12.79
CA VAL A 298 2.91 -8.54 11.73
C VAL A 298 1.80 -8.76 10.71
N ALA A 299 1.04 -7.70 10.45
CA ALA A 299 0.28 -7.58 9.21
C ALA A 299 1.09 -6.68 8.28
N GLY A 300 1.57 -7.17 7.14
CA GLY A 300 2.45 -6.36 6.32
C GLY A 300 2.36 -6.55 4.83
N LYS A 301 2.76 -5.49 4.11
CA LYS A 301 2.94 -5.50 2.65
C LYS A 301 4.23 -6.24 2.32
N PHE A 302 4.25 -6.96 1.21
CA PHE A 302 5.47 -7.60 0.68
C PHE A 302 6.07 -6.74 -0.45
N ALA A 303 7.35 -6.91 -0.76
CA ALA A 303 8.10 -6.02 -1.65
C ALA A 303 7.47 -5.93 -3.04
N ALA A 304 7.08 -7.07 -3.62
CA ALA A 304 6.47 -7.07 -4.95
C ALA A 304 5.04 -6.51 -4.97
N SER A 305 4.39 -6.20 -3.84
CA SER A 305 3.00 -5.72 -3.78
C SER A 305 2.72 -4.49 -4.64
N VAL A 306 3.76 -3.72 -4.99
CA VAL A 306 3.70 -2.56 -5.90
C VAL A 306 3.74 -2.92 -7.39
N GLY A 307 3.86 -4.20 -7.75
CA GLY A 307 3.86 -4.70 -9.13
C GLY A 307 2.58 -4.40 -9.92
N PRO A 308 1.37 -4.58 -9.36
CA PRO A 308 0.14 -4.26 -10.07
C PRO A 308 0.03 -2.77 -10.45
N ILE A 309 0.38 -1.84 -9.55
CA ILE A 309 0.30 -0.41 -9.91
C ILE A 309 1.33 -0.05 -10.99
N PHE A 310 2.50 -0.70 -10.98
CA PHE A 310 3.44 -0.62 -12.09
C PHE A 310 2.83 -1.13 -13.40
N ALA A 311 2.17 -2.29 -13.42
CA ALA A 311 1.54 -2.82 -14.63
C ALA A 311 0.46 -1.88 -15.20
N ALA A 312 -0.37 -1.28 -14.33
CA ALA A 312 -1.35 -0.28 -14.73
C ALA A 312 -0.69 0.96 -15.36
N VAL A 313 0.38 1.48 -14.75
CA VAL A 313 1.16 2.60 -15.30
C VAL A 313 1.82 2.21 -16.62
N TYR A 314 2.40 1.02 -16.72
CA TYR A 314 3.06 0.53 -17.92
C TYR A 314 2.09 0.44 -19.10
N ASN A 315 0.85 0.02 -18.86
CA ASN A 315 -0.19 0.07 -19.89
C ASN A 315 -0.57 1.49 -20.30
N ALA A 316 -0.74 2.39 -19.34
CA ALA A 316 -1.11 3.77 -19.59
C ALA A 316 -0.06 4.48 -20.47
N VAL A 317 1.22 4.38 -20.14
CA VAL A 317 2.32 4.99 -20.92
C VAL A 317 2.47 4.38 -22.32
N ASN A 318 1.98 3.16 -22.53
CA ASN A 318 1.94 2.48 -23.83
C ASN A 318 0.61 2.70 -24.59
N GLY A 319 -0.25 3.61 -24.12
CA GLY A 319 -1.47 4.02 -24.81
C GLY A 319 -2.66 3.08 -24.62
N SER A 320 -2.65 2.24 -23.58
CA SER A 320 -3.75 1.33 -23.25
C SER A 320 -4.14 1.40 -21.78
N PRO A 321 -4.47 2.59 -21.22
CA PRO A 321 -4.85 2.72 -19.80
C PRO A 321 -6.01 1.78 -19.46
N ILE A 322 -5.91 1.12 -18.31
CA ILE A 322 -7.00 0.26 -17.79
C ILE A 322 -8.04 1.17 -17.15
N ARG A 323 -9.28 1.10 -17.63
CA ARG A 323 -10.41 1.93 -17.20
C ARG A 323 -11.64 1.06 -16.99
N ASP A 324 -12.51 1.43 -16.07
CA ASP A 324 -13.81 0.77 -15.92
C ASP A 324 -14.73 1.01 -17.13
N ASN A 325 -15.94 0.44 -17.10
CA ASN A 325 -16.90 0.55 -18.19
C ASN A 325 -17.38 1.99 -18.47
N ASP A 326 -17.25 2.89 -17.49
CA ASP A 326 -17.61 4.31 -17.59
C ASP A 326 -16.39 5.18 -17.98
N GLY A 327 -15.20 4.59 -18.11
CA GLY A 327 -13.95 5.29 -18.44
C GLY A 327 -13.18 5.79 -17.23
N ASN A 328 -13.56 5.39 -16.01
CA ASN A 328 -12.94 5.89 -14.78
C ASN A 328 -11.60 5.19 -14.47
N ALA A 329 -10.76 5.89 -13.70
CA ALA A 329 -9.51 5.44 -13.12
C ALA A 329 -9.68 4.25 -12.17
N LEU A 330 -8.56 3.63 -11.80
CA LEU A 330 -8.57 2.51 -10.85
C LEU A 330 -8.79 3.00 -9.41
N ALA A 331 -9.61 2.27 -8.65
CA ALA A 331 -9.68 2.34 -7.19
C ALA A 331 -9.75 0.91 -6.65
N LEU A 332 -8.60 0.24 -6.59
CA LEU A 332 -8.53 -1.20 -6.29
C LEU A 332 -7.84 -1.46 -4.95
N GLY A 333 -8.45 -2.32 -4.14
CA GLY A 333 -7.95 -2.72 -2.84
C GLY A 333 -6.91 -3.84 -2.91
N GLN A 334 -5.82 -3.70 -2.16
CA GLN A 334 -4.83 -4.75 -1.91
C GLN A 334 -4.51 -4.81 -0.42
N GLY A 335 -4.45 -5.99 0.17
CA GLY A 335 -4.27 -6.15 1.62
C GLY A 335 -2.90 -6.65 2.05
N PHE A 336 -2.86 -7.10 3.29
CA PHE A 336 -1.64 -7.48 3.99
C PHE A 336 -1.50 -9.01 4.05
N TRP A 337 -0.26 -9.48 4.08
CA TRP A 337 0.04 -10.80 4.64
C TRP A 337 0.09 -10.71 6.16
N VAL A 338 -0.22 -11.81 6.84
CA VAL A 338 -0.20 -11.86 8.30
C VAL A 338 0.67 -13.03 8.77
N ALA A 339 1.69 -12.72 9.56
CA ALA A 339 2.49 -13.72 10.27
C ALA A 339 2.36 -13.52 11.77
N THR A 340 2.12 -14.61 12.50
CA THR A 340 1.97 -14.60 13.97
C THR A 340 3.12 -15.31 14.70
N ASN A 341 4.14 -15.72 13.95
CA ASN A 341 5.39 -16.29 14.46
C ASN A 341 6.48 -16.27 13.36
N SER A 342 7.72 -16.48 13.79
CA SER A 342 8.89 -16.46 12.89
C SER A 342 8.86 -17.55 11.80
N GLU A 343 8.31 -18.74 12.06
CA GLU A 343 8.26 -19.82 11.07
C GLU A 343 7.32 -19.46 9.90
N GLN A 344 6.13 -18.96 10.22
CA GLN A 344 5.17 -18.47 9.24
C GLN A 344 5.72 -17.26 8.47
N PHE A 345 6.42 -16.34 9.15
CA PHE A 345 7.06 -15.22 8.48
C PHE A 345 8.09 -15.70 7.45
N LYS A 346 8.94 -16.66 7.81
CA LYS A 346 9.93 -17.26 6.90
C LYS A 346 9.28 -17.94 5.70
N GLU A 347 8.20 -18.69 5.93
CA GLU A 347 7.43 -19.31 4.85
C GLU A 347 6.92 -18.26 3.87
N PHE A 348 6.37 -17.16 4.37
CA PHE A 348 5.81 -16.10 3.54
C PHE A 348 6.89 -15.33 2.79
N SER A 349 7.96 -14.92 3.49
CA SER A 349 9.11 -14.24 2.88
C SER A 349 9.86 -15.10 1.85
N ALA A 350 9.75 -16.44 1.90
CA ALA A 350 10.35 -17.29 0.87
C ALA A 350 9.64 -17.19 -0.49
N VAL A 351 8.39 -16.70 -0.53
CA VAL A 351 7.60 -16.53 -1.77
C VAL A 351 7.85 -15.19 -2.45
N ASP A 352 8.36 -14.20 -1.70
CA ASP A 352 8.66 -12.86 -2.21
C ASP A 352 10.14 -12.50 -2.01
N SER A 353 10.92 -12.61 -3.09
CA SER A 353 12.26 -12.02 -3.19
C SER A 353 12.21 -10.76 -4.04
N SER A 354 12.68 -9.63 -3.52
CA SER A 354 12.63 -8.35 -4.23
C SER A 354 13.43 -8.33 -5.55
N ASN A 355 14.36 -9.25 -5.79
CA ASN A 355 15.25 -9.16 -6.96
C ASN A 355 15.45 -10.44 -7.78
N THR A 356 15.13 -11.63 -7.27
CA THR A 356 15.33 -12.90 -8.00
C THR A 356 14.04 -13.59 -8.39
N ASP A 357 13.14 -13.78 -7.43
CA ASP A 357 11.88 -14.50 -7.62
C ASP A 357 10.77 -13.83 -6.76
N PRO A 358 10.30 -12.64 -7.17
CA PRO A 358 9.27 -11.93 -6.44
C PRO A 358 7.92 -12.64 -6.47
N ALA A 359 7.02 -12.27 -5.56
CA ALA A 359 5.65 -12.77 -5.54
C ALA A 359 4.90 -12.44 -6.85
N TYR A 360 5.07 -11.22 -7.36
CA TYR A 360 4.62 -10.82 -8.69
C TYR A 360 5.80 -10.82 -9.67
N THR A 361 5.99 -11.95 -10.34
CA THR A 361 7.03 -12.13 -11.36
C THR A 361 6.67 -11.41 -12.66
N LYS A 362 7.64 -11.30 -13.58
CA LYS A 362 7.40 -10.81 -14.93
C LYS A 362 6.31 -11.61 -15.64
N GLU A 363 6.32 -12.94 -15.54
CA GLU A 363 5.35 -13.81 -16.22
C GLU A 363 3.92 -13.58 -15.72
N ILE A 364 3.75 -13.26 -14.43
CA ILE A 364 2.45 -12.88 -13.87
C ILE A 364 2.07 -11.49 -14.38
N LEU A 365 2.99 -10.52 -14.28
CA LEU A 365 2.72 -9.14 -14.69
C LEU A 365 2.48 -9.01 -16.20
N ASP A 366 3.11 -9.80 -17.07
CA ASP A 366 2.93 -9.76 -18.53
C ASP A 366 1.48 -10.04 -18.96
N GLN A 367 0.71 -10.76 -18.14
CA GLN A 367 -0.71 -11.00 -18.38
C GLN A 367 -1.53 -9.72 -18.23
N PHE A 368 -1.01 -8.75 -17.47
CA PHE A 368 -1.69 -7.52 -17.11
C PHE A 368 -0.95 -6.26 -17.56
N ALA A 369 0.30 -6.35 -18.02
CA ALA A 369 1.11 -5.28 -18.60
C ALA A 369 1.09 -5.38 -20.14
N ALA A 370 -0.10 -5.58 -20.69
CA ALA A 370 -0.37 -5.82 -22.11
C ALA A 370 -1.55 -4.96 -22.60
N PRO A 371 -1.59 -4.61 -23.90
CA PRO A 371 -2.68 -3.82 -24.44
C PRO A 371 -4.02 -4.57 -24.37
N GLY A 372 -5.10 -3.84 -24.06
CA GLY A 372 -6.46 -4.38 -24.05
C GLY A 372 -6.85 -5.20 -22.81
N VAL A 373 -6.06 -5.14 -21.73
CA VAL A 373 -6.44 -5.71 -20.43
C VAL A 373 -7.74 -5.06 -19.94
N SER A 374 -8.72 -5.89 -19.58
CA SER A 374 -10.00 -5.42 -19.06
C SER A 374 -9.88 -4.99 -17.60
N TYR A 375 -10.72 -4.05 -17.17
CA TYR A 375 -10.81 -3.66 -15.76
C TYR A 375 -11.16 -4.83 -14.87
N ASP A 376 -12.16 -5.64 -15.24
CA ASP A 376 -12.64 -6.75 -14.42
C ASP A 376 -11.56 -7.82 -14.20
N ASP A 377 -10.81 -8.18 -15.26
CA ASP A 377 -9.72 -9.13 -15.14
C ASP A 377 -8.59 -8.58 -14.26
N PHE A 378 -8.27 -7.29 -14.42
CA PHE A 378 -7.24 -6.63 -13.63
C PHE A 378 -7.64 -6.46 -12.16
N ALA A 379 -8.89 -6.07 -11.89
CA ALA A 379 -9.45 -5.97 -10.55
C ALA A 379 -9.46 -7.33 -9.84
N ALA A 380 -9.86 -8.40 -10.54
CA ALA A 380 -9.82 -9.76 -10.01
C ALA A 380 -8.39 -10.20 -9.69
N PHE A 381 -7.40 -9.78 -10.48
CA PHE A 381 -5.99 -10.02 -10.18
C PHE A 381 -5.49 -9.24 -8.95
N VAL A 382 -5.77 -7.94 -8.87
CA VAL A 382 -5.34 -7.08 -7.75
C VAL A 382 -5.93 -7.55 -6.42
N ALA A 383 -7.16 -8.05 -6.43
CA ALA A 383 -7.84 -8.59 -5.25
C ALA A 383 -7.19 -9.88 -4.71
N ARG A 384 -6.38 -10.59 -5.51
CA ARG A 384 -5.69 -11.83 -5.13
C ARG A 384 -4.35 -11.55 -4.48
N TYR A 385 -4.38 -11.08 -3.24
CA TYR A 385 -3.17 -10.69 -2.52
C TYR A 385 -2.83 -11.58 -1.33
N SER A 386 -3.72 -12.49 -0.91
CA SER A 386 -3.39 -13.39 0.21
C SER A 386 -2.24 -14.34 -0.17
N PHE A 387 -1.52 -14.84 0.83
CA PHE A 387 -0.39 -15.73 0.61
C PHE A 387 -0.75 -16.93 -0.28
N ASP A 388 -1.84 -17.62 0.02
CA ASP A 388 -2.30 -18.79 -0.73
C ASP A 388 -2.67 -18.45 -2.18
N GLU A 389 -3.28 -17.30 -2.41
CA GLU A 389 -3.66 -16.85 -3.75
C GLU A 389 -2.44 -16.51 -4.61
N ILE A 390 -1.42 -15.88 -4.01
CA ILE A 390 -0.14 -15.57 -4.66
C ILE A 390 0.63 -16.84 -4.98
N VAL A 391 0.73 -17.78 -4.03
CA VAL A 391 1.31 -19.11 -4.29
C VAL A 391 0.56 -19.82 -5.42
N GLY A 392 -0.76 -19.63 -5.51
CA GLY A 392 -1.58 -20.13 -6.60
C GLY A 392 -1.32 -19.47 -7.95
N LEU A 393 -0.85 -18.22 -7.99
CA LEU A 393 -0.47 -17.52 -9.24
C LEU A 393 0.87 -18.00 -9.80
N LYS A 394 1.78 -18.50 -8.95
CA LYS A 394 3.13 -18.96 -9.36
C LYS A 394 3.16 -20.40 -9.89
N LYS A 395 2.03 -21.12 -9.87
CA LYS A 395 1.88 -22.50 -10.38
C LYS A 395 1.33 -22.48 -11.81
#